data_AF-A0A835YIU1-F1
#
_entry.id   AF-A0A835YIU1-F1
#
_cell.length_a   1.000
_cell.length_b   1.000
_cell.length_c   1.000
_cell.angle_alpha   90.00
_cell.angle_beta   90.00
_cell.angle_gamma   90.00
#
_symmetry.space_group_name_H-M   'P 1'
#
loop_
_entity.id
_entity.type
_entity.pdbx_description
1 polymer ?
#
loop_
_entity_poly.entity_id
_entity_poly.type
_entity_poly.pdbx_seq_one_letter_code
_entity_poly.pdbx_strand_id
1 'polypeptide(L)'
;MVLRQALYALAAMAVPCFEPADATLPQRLNAAQVAQAVVAAMRTDVTQAGLQAAAALAIRNMTERSDAGGAAIAQQFVDAGAGNALMDALAASAIRGAASDTLKALAALARYGGSAAQLLAAGVAEAIMAAVDKHCTRGRMLSADYDGKQVLEPALSAIAALAASAPADSARLSMAGACNAVVSSAVEQCPEV
;
A
#
# COMPACT_ATOMS: atom_id res chain seq x y z
N MET A 1 -15.94 -17.66 1.96
CA MET A 1 -15.42 -18.17 0.67
C MET A 1 -15.74 -17.23 -0.50
N VAL A 2 -16.96 -16.69 -0.60
CA VAL A 2 -17.40 -15.77 -1.67
C VAL A 2 -16.60 -14.45 -1.74
N LEU A 3 -16.32 -13.82 -0.59
CA LEU A 3 -15.59 -12.54 -0.53
C LEU A 3 -14.16 -12.64 -1.10
N ARG A 4 -13.48 -13.76 -0.81
CA ARG A 4 -12.13 -14.02 -1.29
C ARG A 4 -12.10 -14.19 -2.82
N GLN A 5 -13.03 -14.97 -3.38
CA GLN A 5 -13.14 -15.12 -4.84
C GLN A 5 -13.50 -13.80 -5.53
N ALA A 6 -14.37 -12.98 -4.93
CA ALA A 6 -14.70 -11.66 -5.44
C ALA A 6 -13.49 -10.71 -5.43
N LEU A 7 -12.64 -10.75 -4.40
CA LEU A 7 -11.40 -9.96 -4.35
C LEU A 7 -10.35 -10.44 -5.36
N TYR A 8 -10.17 -11.75 -5.53
CA TYR A 8 -9.29 -12.27 -6.58
C TYR A 8 -9.81 -11.93 -7.98
N ALA A 9 -11.13 -12.00 -8.19
CA ALA A 9 -11.75 -11.57 -9.42
C ALA A 9 -11.55 -10.07 -9.63
N LEU A 10 -11.74 -9.21 -8.63
CA LEU A 10 -11.48 -7.76 -8.72
C LEU A 10 -10.00 -7.46 -9.01
N ALA A 11 -9.07 -8.15 -8.36
CA ALA A 11 -7.64 -8.01 -8.60
C ALA A 11 -7.25 -8.41 -10.05
N ALA A 12 -7.96 -9.40 -10.62
CA ALA A 12 -7.75 -9.87 -11.99
C ALA A 12 -8.54 -9.06 -13.06
N MET A 13 -9.72 -8.52 -12.70
CA MET A 13 -10.69 -7.88 -13.60
C MET A 13 -10.61 -6.36 -13.64
N ALA A 14 -9.61 -5.72 -13.01
CA ALA A 14 -9.40 -4.27 -13.10
C ALA A 14 -9.07 -3.73 -14.52
N VAL A 15 -9.40 -4.47 -15.59
CA VAL A 15 -9.04 -4.20 -16.99
C VAL A 15 -10.18 -3.58 -17.83
N PRO A 16 -11.48 -3.96 -17.73
CA PRO A 16 -12.50 -3.39 -18.63
C PRO A 16 -13.53 -2.45 -17.98
N CYS A 17 -13.49 -2.18 -16.67
CA CYS A 17 -14.58 -1.45 -16.01
C CYS A 17 -14.58 0.08 -16.21
N PHE A 18 -13.54 0.67 -16.82
CA PHE A 18 -13.32 2.11 -16.84
C PHE A 18 -13.32 2.82 -18.21
N GLU A 19 -13.62 2.14 -19.34
CA GLU A 19 -13.74 2.83 -20.63
C GLU A 19 -15.12 3.53 -20.83
N PRO A 20 -15.15 4.74 -21.43
CA PRO A 20 -16.39 5.44 -21.75
C PRO A 20 -16.94 5.04 -23.13
N ALA A 21 -18.26 4.82 -23.20
CA ALA A 21 -19.09 4.44 -24.36
C ALA A 21 -18.73 3.06 -24.96
N ASP A 22 -19.54 2.01 -24.96
CA ASP A 22 -20.88 1.94 -25.53
C ASP A 22 -21.43 0.49 -25.39
N ALA A 23 -21.51 -0.07 -24.17
CA ALA A 23 -21.93 -1.47 -24.03
C ALA A 23 -22.77 -1.77 -22.77
N THR A 24 -23.92 -2.36 -23.04
CA THR A 24 -24.93 -2.95 -22.14
C THR A 24 -24.40 -4.18 -21.41
N LEU A 25 -23.80 -3.99 -20.23
CA LEU A 25 -23.51 -5.08 -19.27
C LEU A 25 -24.11 -4.71 -17.89
N PRO A 26 -24.77 -5.66 -17.20
CA PRO A 26 -25.35 -5.40 -15.88
C PRO A 26 -24.23 -5.17 -14.86
N GLN A 27 -24.31 -4.02 -14.18
CA GLN A 27 -23.47 -3.57 -13.05
C GLN A 27 -22.01 -3.18 -13.38
N ARG A 28 -21.85 -2.00 -14.00
CA ARG A 28 -20.64 -1.19 -13.77
C ARG A 28 -20.64 -0.75 -12.30
N LEU A 29 -19.77 -1.31 -11.46
CA LEU A 29 -19.53 -0.80 -10.12
C LEU A 29 -18.73 0.50 -10.22
N ASN A 30 -19.18 1.56 -9.54
CA ASN A 30 -18.41 2.79 -9.43
C ASN A 30 -17.11 2.48 -8.64
N ALA A 31 -15.97 3.03 -9.06
CA ALA A 31 -14.69 2.90 -8.36
C ALA A 31 -14.78 3.19 -6.85
N ALA A 32 -15.62 4.15 -6.44
CA ALA A 32 -15.85 4.45 -5.02
C ALA A 32 -16.51 3.26 -4.27
N GLN A 33 -17.44 2.55 -4.91
CA GLN A 33 -18.08 1.38 -4.32
C GLN A 33 -17.10 0.19 -4.25
N VAL A 34 -16.26 0.03 -5.28
CA VAL A 34 -15.19 -0.97 -5.27
C VAL A 34 -14.19 -0.67 -4.15
N ALA A 35 -13.77 0.57 -4.01
CA ALA A 35 -12.87 1.01 -2.94
C ALA A 35 -13.45 0.71 -1.56
N GLN A 36 -14.70 1.07 -1.31
CA GLN A 36 -15.40 0.77 -0.05
C GLN A 36 -15.47 -0.74 0.22
N ALA A 37 -15.81 -1.55 -0.79
CA ALA A 37 -15.89 -3.00 -0.63
C ALA A 37 -14.53 -3.64 -0.32
N VAL A 38 -13.47 -3.21 -1.01
CA VAL A 38 -12.10 -3.70 -0.77
C VAL A 38 -11.63 -3.33 0.63
N VAL A 39 -11.82 -2.07 1.04
CA VAL A 39 -11.42 -1.61 2.38
C VAL A 39 -12.24 -2.29 3.48
N ALA A 40 -13.55 -2.46 3.28
CA ALA A 40 -14.39 -3.19 4.23
C ALA A 40 -13.93 -4.65 4.37
N ALA A 41 -13.58 -5.31 3.26
CA ALA A 41 -13.05 -6.67 3.29
C ALA A 41 -11.72 -6.75 4.04
N MET A 42 -10.81 -5.79 3.84
CA MET A 42 -9.56 -5.71 4.61
C MET A 42 -9.80 -5.58 6.12
N ARG A 43 -10.80 -4.78 6.52
CA ARG A 43 -11.13 -4.53 7.93
C ARG A 43 -11.86 -5.69 8.60
N THR A 44 -12.63 -6.46 7.84
CA THR A 44 -13.45 -7.54 8.41
C THR A 44 -12.60 -8.74 8.81
N ASP A 45 -11.50 -8.98 8.09
CA ASP A 45 -10.66 -10.19 8.24
C ASP A 45 -9.16 -9.82 8.31
N VAL A 46 -8.80 -8.96 9.29
CA VAL A 46 -7.43 -8.47 9.50
C VAL A 46 -6.42 -9.60 9.81
N THR A 47 -6.89 -10.80 10.14
CA THR A 47 -6.04 -11.97 10.42
C THR A 47 -5.79 -12.85 9.19
N GLN A 48 -6.54 -12.69 8.09
CA GLN A 48 -6.32 -13.45 6.87
C GLN A 48 -5.31 -12.76 5.97
N ALA A 49 -4.03 -13.10 6.18
CA ALA A 49 -2.92 -12.57 5.39
C ALA A 49 -3.14 -12.71 3.86
N GLY A 50 -3.79 -13.79 3.40
CA GLY A 50 -4.11 -13.96 1.99
C GLY A 50 -5.15 -12.98 1.45
N LEU A 51 -6.13 -12.58 2.27
CA LEU A 51 -7.15 -11.61 1.89
C LEU A 51 -6.55 -10.20 1.83
N GLN A 52 -5.70 -9.86 2.79
CA GLN A 52 -4.97 -8.60 2.83
C GLN A 52 -4.04 -8.45 1.62
N ALA A 53 -3.27 -9.49 1.29
CA ALA A 53 -2.42 -9.47 0.10
C ALA A 53 -3.23 -9.29 -1.19
N ALA A 54 -4.35 -10.00 -1.33
CA ALA A 54 -5.24 -9.84 -2.49
C ALA A 54 -5.84 -8.43 -2.59
N ALA A 55 -6.25 -7.85 -1.46
CA ALA A 55 -6.78 -6.49 -1.41
C ALA A 55 -5.70 -5.43 -1.71
N ALA A 56 -4.50 -5.57 -1.14
CA ALA A 56 -3.36 -4.69 -1.43
C ALA A 56 -2.98 -4.76 -2.91
N LEU A 57 -2.94 -5.96 -3.48
CA LEU A 57 -2.69 -6.17 -4.90
C LEU A 57 -3.78 -5.52 -5.77
N ALA A 58 -5.06 -5.64 -5.39
CA ALA A 58 -6.16 -5.00 -6.10
C ALA A 58 -6.02 -3.47 -6.08
N ILE A 59 -5.76 -2.87 -4.91
CA ILE A 59 -5.53 -1.43 -4.74
C ILE A 59 -4.39 -0.98 -5.65
N ARG A 60 -3.25 -1.67 -5.60
CA ARG A 60 -2.08 -1.39 -6.43
C ARG A 60 -2.42 -1.47 -7.93
N ASN A 61 -3.05 -2.55 -8.37
CA ASN A 61 -3.37 -2.74 -9.79
C ASN A 61 -4.33 -1.66 -10.29
N MET A 62 -5.35 -1.30 -9.51
CA MET A 62 -6.32 -0.28 -9.90
C MET A 62 -5.72 1.13 -9.94
N THR A 63 -4.79 1.42 -9.03
CA THR A 63 -4.08 2.72 -8.99
C THR A 63 -3.02 2.83 -10.08
N GLU A 64 -2.23 1.78 -10.33
CA GLU A 64 -1.15 1.78 -11.34
C GLU A 64 -1.66 1.68 -12.78
N ARG A 65 -2.79 1.03 -13.03
CA ARG A 65 -3.31 0.81 -14.40
C ARG A 65 -4.13 1.96 -14.96
N SER A 66 -4.49 2.96 -14.17
CA SER A 66 -5.26 4.10 -14.67
C SER A 66 -4.35 5.21 -15.16
N ASP A 67 -3.96 5.07 -16.41
CA ASP A 67 -3.21 5.96 -17.29
C ASP A 67 -3.73 7.42 -17.34
N ALA A 68 -5.03 7.66 -17.09
CA ALA A 68 -5.58 9.02 -16.91
C ALA A 68 -6.41 9.20 -15.61
N GLY A 69 -6.89 8.12 -15.00
CA GLY A 69 -7.78 8.14 -13.83
C GLY A 69 -7.14 7.76 -12.49
N GLY A 70 -5.83 7.46 -12.47
CA GLY A 70 -5.17 6.87 -11.30
C GLY A 70 -5.25 7.73 -10.05
N ALA A 71 -5.17 9.06 -10.21
CA ALA A 71 -5.32 10.01 -9.11
C ALA A 71 -6.73 9.97 -8.50
N ALA A 72 -7.77 9.90 -9.32
CA ALA A 72 -9.16 9.86 -8.84
C ALA A 72 -9.46 8.53 -8.12
N ILE A 73 -8.96 7.40 -8.66
CA ILE A 73 -9.10 6.10 -8.03
C ILE A 73 -8.30 6.03 -6.72
N ALA A 74 -7.07 6.50 -6.71
CA ALA A 74 -6.25 6.57 -5.50
C ALA A 74 -6.94 7.41 -4.42
N GLN A 75 -7.49 8.58 -4.79
CA GLN A 75 -8.23 9.42 -3.86
C GLN A 75 -9.46 8.69 -3.29
N GLN A 76 -10.23 7.99 -4.13
CA GLN A 76 -11.39 7.22 -3.65
C GLN A 76 -11.01 6.09 -2.70
N PHE A 77 -9.86 5.43 -2.90
CA PHE A 77 -9.34 4.47 -1.93
C PHE A 77 -8.94 5.13 -0.62
N VAL A 78 -8.28 6.30 -0.66
CA VAL A 78 -7.93 7.02 0.56
C VAL A 78 -9.17 7.53 1.29
N ASP A 79 -10.16 8.06 0.59
CA ASP A 79 -11.46 8.49 1.15
C ASP A 79 -12.23 7.32 1.76
N ALA A 80 -12.13 6.13 1.16
CA ALA A 80 -12.67 4.89 1.73
C ALA A 80 -11.90 4.41 2.97
N GLY A 81 -10.74 5.01 3.27
CA GLY A 81 -9.89 4.68 4.41
C GLY A 81 -8.93 3.52 4.16
N ALA A 82 -8.49 3.33 2.91
CA ALA A 82 -7.50 2.32 2.54
C ALA A 82 -6.15 2.53 3.22
N GLY A 83 -5.74 3.78 3.47
CA GLY A 83 -4.50 4.09 4.19
C GLY A 83 -4.45 3.40 5.56
N ASN A 84 -5.50 3.60 6.38
CA ASN A 84 -5.59 2.98 7.70
C ASN A 84 -5.68 1.46 7.61
N ALA A 85 -6.49 0.93 6.70
CA ALA A 85 -6.61 -0.52 6.54
C ALA A 85 -5.29 -1.18 6.10
N LEU A 86 -4.50 -0.51 5.26
CA LEU A 86 -3.17 -0.98 4.84
C LEU A 86 -2.18 -0.88 6.00
N MET A 87 -2.22 0.16 6.83
CA MET A 87 -1.39 0.23 8.04
C MET A 87 -1.71 -0.88 9.04
N ASP A 88 -3.00 -1.14 9.29
CA ASP A 88 -3.43 -2.23 10.17
C ASP A 88 -2.96 -3.58 9.61
N ALA A 89 -3.10 -3.80 8.30
CA ALA A 89 -2.61 -4.99 7.63
C ALA A 89 -1.10 -5.13 7.72
N LEU A 90 -0.35 -4.04 7.55
CA LEU A 90 1.10 -4.01 7.65
C LEU A 90 1.55 -4.37 9.06
N ALA A 91 0.92 -3.77 10.08
CA ALA A 91 1.19 -4.04 11.49
C ALA A 91 0.87 -5.50 11.86
N ALA A 92 -0.25 -6.04 11.36
CA ALA A 92 -0.68 -7.42 11.57
C ALA A 92 0.14 -8.43 10.77
N SER A 93 0.83 -8.01 9.70
CA SER A 93 1.52 -8.94 8.81
C SER A 93 2.60 -9.72 9.56
N ALA A 94 2.46 -11.04 9.54
CA ALA A 94 3.49 -11.99 9.94
C ALA A 94 4.24 -12.53 8.71
N ILE A 95 3.66 -12.39 7.52
CA ILE A 95 4.15 -12.93 6.26
C ILE A 95 4.77 -11.80 5.42
N ARG A 96 6.03 -11.97 5.04
CA ARG A 96 6.81 -10.97 4.28
C ARG A 96 6.16 -10.57 2.94
N GLY A 97 5.60 -11.53 2.20
CA GLY A 97 4.94 -11.24 0.92
C GLY A 97 3.75 -10.30 1.07
N ALA A 98 2.92 -10.52 2.09
CA ALA A 98 1.78 -9.63 2.38
C ALA A 98 2.23 -8.23 2.79
N ALA A 99 3.34 -8.11 3.55
CA ALA A 99 3.94 -6.82 3.88
C ALA A 99 4.43 -6.09 2.62
N SER A 100 5.14 -6.79 1.73
CA SER A 100 5.63 -6.24 0.45
C SER A 100 4.50 -5.67 -0.41
N ASP A 101 3.43 -6.45 -0.60
CA ASP A 101 2.28 -6.01 -1.40
C ASP A 101 1.56 -4.81 -0.77
N THR A 102 1.44 -4.80 0.57
CA THR A 102 0.86 -3.69 1.33
C THR A 102 1.69 -2.41 1.17
N LEU A 103 3.02 -2.51 1.25
CA LEU A 103 3.93 -1.39 1.03
C LEU A 103 3.86 -0.86 -0.42
N LYS A 104 3.79 -1.75 -1.42
CA LYS A 104 3.61 -1.36 -2.83
C LYS A 104 2.27 -0.64 -3.05
N ALA A 105 1.20 -1.09 -2.40
CA ALA A 105 -0.09 -0.44 -2.46
C ALA A 105 -0.04 0.96 -1.82
N LEU A 106 0.60 1.11 -0.65
CA LEU A 106 0.82 2.42 -0.03
C LEU A 106 1.65 3.35 -0.93
N ALA A 107 2.71 2.85 -1.55
CA ALA A 107 3.51 3.61 -2.51
C ALA A 107 2.69 4.07 -3.73
N ALA A 108 1.78 3.21 -4.22
CA ALA A 108 0.89 3.56 -5.32
C ALA A 108 -0.10 4.67 -4.94
N LEU A 109 -0.68 4.61 -3.74
CA LEU A 109 -1.57 5.68 -3.25
C LEU A 109 -0.81 7.00 -3.00
N ALA A 110 0.39 6.93 -2.45
CA ALA A 110 1.23 8.09 -2.12
C ALA A 110 1.80 8.82 -3.35
N ARG A 111 1.85 8.16 -4.52
CA ARG A 111 2.28 8.80 -5.78
C ARG A 111 1.33 9.89 -6.26
N TYR A 112 0.09 9.92 -5.78
CA TYR A 112 -0.89 10.93 -6.11
C TYR A 112 -0.99 11.95 -4.96
N GLY A 113 -0.65 13.20 -5.24
CA GLY A 113 -0.39 14.21 -4.19
C GLY A 113 -1.55 14.51 -3.23
N GLY A 114 -2.80 14.42 -3.70
CA GLY A 114 -3.99 14.62 -2.84
C GLY A 114 -4.12 13.55 -1.76
N SER A 115 -3.89 12.29 -2.13
CA SER A 115 -3.89 11.15 -1.22
C SER A 115 -2.68 11.14 -0.29
N ALA A 116 -1.51 11.61 -0.75
CA ALA A 116 -0.31 11.61 0.06
C ALA A 116 -0.40 12.48 1.33
N ALA A 117 -1.00 13.67 1.25
CA ALA A 117 -1.18 14.53 2.42
C ALA A 117 -2.07 13.88 3.50
N GLN A 118 -3.13 13.19 3.05
CA GLN A 118 -4.01 12.44 3.96
C GLN A 118 -3.32 11.21 4.55
N LEU A 119 -2.50 10.49 3.76
CA LEU A 119 -1.71 9.37 4.24
C LEU A 119 -0.66 9.82 5.28
N LEU A 120 -0.04 10.99 5.07
CA LEU A 120 0.87 11.59 6.05
C LEU A 120 0.15 11.96 7.34
N ALA A 121 -1.00 12.63 7.24
CA ALA A 121 -1.82 12.96 8.41
C ALA A 121 -2.30 11.71 9.18
N ALA A 122 -2.41 10.58 8.49
CA ALA A 122 -2.77 9.30 9.09
C ALA A 122 -1.59 8.57 9.78
N GLY A 123 -0.35 9.04 9.65
CA GLY A 123 0.82 8.40 10.27
C GLY A 123 1.37 7.20 9.49
N VAL A 124 1.17 7.17 8.16
CA VAL A 124 1.63 6.07 7.30
C VAL A 124 3.15 5.94 7.30
N ALA A 125 3.88 7.04 7.40
CA ALA A 125 5.34 7.00 7.45
C ALA A 125 5.84 6.24 8.69
N GLU A 126 5.26 6.52 9.86
CA GLU A 126 5.55 5.87 11.12
C GLU A 126 5.22 4.37 11.08
N ALA A 127 4.08 4.02 10.48
CA ALA A 127 3.69 2.62 10.31
C ALA A 127 4.67 1.86 9.38
N ILE A 128 5.14 2.48 8.30
CA ILE A 128 6.15 1.89 7.41
C ILE A 128 7.46 1.69 8.16
N MET A 129 7.93 2.69 8.91
CA MET A 129 9.16 2.61 9.69
C MET A 129 9.09 1.49 10.74
N ALA A 130 7.98 1.40 11.48
CA ALA A 130 7.76 0.34 12.46
C ALA A 130 7.74 -1.06 11.80
N ALA A 131 7.17 -1.17 10.60
CA ALA A 131 7.16 -2.42 9.87
C ALA A 131 8.56 -2.83 9.39
N VAL A 132 9.34 -1.89 8.85
CA VAL A 132 10.74 -2.12 8.46
C VAL A 132 11.54 -2.59 9.67
N ASP A 133 11.46 -1.88 10.80
CA ASP A 133 12.16 -2.25 12.03
C ASP A 133 11.76 -3.65 12.50
N LYS A 134 10.46 -3.94 12.59
CA LYS A 134 9.93 -5.27 12.94
C LYS A 134 10.45 -6.37 12.04
N HIS A 135 10.57 -6.13 10.73
CA HIS A 135 11.03 -7.14 9.77
C HIS A 135 12.56 -7.27 9.71
N CYS A 136 13.31 -6.19 9.89
CA CYS A 136 14.78 -6.21 9.99
C CYS A 136 15.26 -6.86 11.29
N THR A 137 14.62 -6.55 12.43
CA THR A 137 14.95 -7.17 13.72
C THR A 137 14.60 -8.66 13.76
N ARG A 138 13.44 -9.07 13.24
CA ARG A 138 13.07 -10.50 13.11
C ARG A 138 13.84 -11.23 12.01
N GLY A 139 14.19 -10.55 10.91
CA GLY A 139 14.94 -11.12 9.79
C GLY A 139 16.29 -11.68 10.23
N ARG A 140 16.98 -10.95 11.12
CA ARG A 140 18.22 -11.42 11.77
C ARG A 140 18.07 -12.71 12.57
N MET A 141 16.86 -13.07 13.00
CA MET A 141 16.63 -14.28 13.79
C MET A 141 16.27 -15.52 12.95
N LEU A 142 15.94 -15.40 11.65
CA LEU A 142 15.18 -16.47 10.99
C LEU A 142 15.73 -17.13 9.71
N SER A 143 16.68 -16.62 8.93
CA SER A 143 17.26 -17.41 7.81
C SER A 143 18.35 -16.66 7.00
N ALA A 144 19.30 -17.40 6.43
CA ALA A 144 20.25 -16.95 5.39
C ALA A 144 19.59 -16.70 4.01
N ASP A 145 18.34 -17.14 3.80
CA ASP A 145 17.53 -16.88 2.60
C ASP A 145 16.71 -15.57 2.72
N TYR A 146 17.17 -14.63 3.55
CA TYR A 146 16.48 -13.35 3.73
C TYR A 146 16.71 -12.44 2.52
N ASP A 147 15.78 -12.46 1.57
CA ASP A 147 15.71 -11.45 0.51
C ASP A 147 15.08 -10.15 1.06
N GLY A 148 15.85 -9.44 1.89
CA GLY A 148 15.44 -8.18 2.53
C GLY A 148 14.99 -7.11 1.53
N LYS A 149 15.40 -7.24 0.27
CA LYS A 149 15.02 -6.33 -0.82
C LYS A 149 13.51 -6.32 -1.05
N GLN A 150 12.82 -7.44 -0.84
CA GLN A 150 11.37 -7.52 -1.08
C GLN A 150 10.52 -6.63 -0.17
N VAL A 151 11.03 -6.27 1.01
CA VAL A 151 10.33 -5.37 1.96
C VAL A 151 10.98 -3.99 1.95
N LEU A 152 12.31 -3.92 1.88
CA LEU A 152 13.03 -2.66 1.96
C LEU A 152 12.81 -1.78 0.72
N GLU A 153 12.89 -2.32 -0.50
CA GLU A 153 12.70 -1.52 -1.71
C GLU A 153 11.29 -0.91 -1.79
N PRO A 154 10.19 -1.66 -1.54
CA PRO A 154 8.86 -1.07 -1.50
C PRO A 154 8.67 -0.04 -0.37
N ALA A 155 9.27 -0.27 0.80
CA ALA A 155 9.20 0.68 1.91
C ALA A 155 9.88 2.00 1.53
N LEU A 156 11.08 1.94 0.97
CA LEU A 156 11.81 3.12 0.50
C LEU A 156 11.06 3.84 -0.61
N SER A 157 10.46 3.10 -1.54
CA SER A 157 9.63 3.68 -2.61
C SER A 157 8.39 4.39 -2.04
N ALA A 158 7.70 3.79 -1.07
CA ALA A 158 6.54 4.40 -0.42
C ALA A 158 6.91 5.69 0.32
N ILE A 159 8.00 5.63 1.07
CA ILE A 159 8.55 6.77 1.81
C ILE A 159 8.95 7.90 0.85
N ALA A 160 9.65 7.59 -0.24
CA ALA A 160 10.05 8.57 -1.24
C ALA A 160 8.83 9.23 -1.91
N ALA A 161 7.78 8.45 -2.22
CA ALA A 161 6.54 8.98 -2.78
C ALA A 161 5.82 9.93 -1.80
N LEU A 162 5.77 9.58 -0.52
CA LEU A 162 5.22 10.44 0.54
C LEU A 162 6.03 11.74 0.69
N ALA A 163 7.36 11.67 0.69
CA ALA A 163 8.24 12.84 0.77
C ALA A 163 8.12 13.76 -0.46
N ALA A 164 8.04 13.17 -1.65
CA ALA A 164 7.81 13.91 -2.89
C ALA A 164 6.48 14.66 -2.89
N SER A 165 5.49 14.20 -2.12
CA SER A 165 4.15 14.79 -2.10
C SER A 165 3.85 15.63 -0.85
N ALA A 166 4.75 15.63 0.15
CA ALA A 166 4.63 16.50 1.32
C ALA A 166 4.74 18.00 0.92
N PRO A 167 4.00 18.90 1.60
CA PRO A 167 4.14 20.34 1.37
C PRO A 167 5.58 20.80 1.64
N ALA A 168 6.04 21.84 0.93
CA ALA A 168 7.44 22.26 0.85
C ALA A 168 8.09 22.73 2.17
N ASP A 169 7.37 22.70 3.28
CA ASP A 169 7.80 23.21 4.59
C ASP A 169 8.64 22.21 5.39
N SER A 170 8.95 22.59 6.64
CA SER A 170 9.65 21.85 7.70
C SER A 170 9.31 20.36 7.80
N ALA A 171 8.08 19.97 7.43
CA ALA A 171 7.66 18.57 7.37
C ALA A 171 8.44 17.75 6.34
N ARG A 172 8.75 18.31 5.16
CA ARG A 172 9.58 17.63 4.14
C ARG A 172 11.00 17.40 4.64
N LEU A 173 11.61 18.39 5.30
CA LEU A 173 12.97 18.27 5.83
C LEU A 173 13.04 17.31 7.02
N SER A 174 12.07 17.38 7.93
CA SER A 174 11.96 16.44 9.06
C SER A 174 11.74 15.01 8.57
N MET A 175 10.88 14.84 7.56
CA MET A 175 10.61 13.52 7.00
C MET A 175 11.81 13.01 6.22
N ALA A 176 12.43 13.80 5.34
CA ALA A 176 13.65 13.41 4.64
C ALA A 176 14.78 13.04 5.61
N GLY A 177 14.92 13.76 6.73
CA GLY A 177 15.85 13.43 7.81
C GLY A 177 15.53 12.08 8.47
N ALA A 178 14.25 11.85 8.81
CA ALA A 178 13.80 10.56 9.35
C ALA A 178 14.00 9.41 8.35
N CYS A 179 13.69 9.62 7.07
CA CYS A 179 13.93 8.65 6.00
C CYS A 179 15.40 8.31 5.89
N ASN A 180 16.28 9.31 5.88
CA ASN A 180 17.71 9.10 5.75
C ASN A 180 18.27 8.34 6.98
N ALA A 181 17.81 8.69 8.19
CA ALA A 181 18.17 7.96 9.41
C ALA A 181 17.71 6.49 9.37
N VAL A 182 16.51 6.23 8.85
CA VAL A 182 15.98 4.86 8.70
C VAL A 182 16.73 4.08 7.63
N VAL A 183 17.05 4.70 6.49
CA VAL A 183 17.86 4.08 5.44
C VAL A 183 19.24 3.74 5.98
N SER A 184 19.92 4.69 6.63
CA SER A 184 21.23 4.47 7.24
C SER A 184 21.17 3.37 8.29
N SER A 185 20.17 3.40 9.18
CA SER A 185 19.97 2.36 10.19
C SER A 185 19.65 0.99 9.55
N ALA A 186 18.86 0.94 8.48
CA ALA A 186 18.54 -0.30 7.79
C ALA A 186 19.76 -0.87 7.06
N VAL A 187 20.58 -0.03 6.42
CA VAL A 187 21.84 -0.43 5.78
C VAL A 187 22.85 -0.94 6.83
N GLU A 188 22.96 -0.28 7.98
CA GLU A 188 23.82 -0.74 9.09
C GLU A 188 23.32 -2.06 9.69
N GLN A 189 22.01 -2.23 9.83
CA GLN A 189 21.42 -3.42 10.45
C GLN A 189 21.25 -4.60 9.49
N CYS A 190 21.30 -4.37 8.18
CA CYS A 190 21.13 -5.36 7.12
C CYS A 190 22.21 -5.15 6.02
N PRO A 191 23.50 -5.43 6.31
CA PRO A 191 24.60 -5.14 5.39
C PRO A 191 24.61 -5.98 4.10
N GLU A 192 23.73 -6.98 3.99
CA GLU A 192 23.58 -7.82 2.80
C GLU A 192 22.58 -7.26 1.77
N VAL A 193 21.97 -6.10 2.05
CA VAL A 193 21.05 -5.39 1.13
C VAL A 193 21.82 -4.35 0.32
#